data_AF-A0A973KVP8-F1
#
_entry.id   AF-A0A973KVP8-F1
#
_cell.length_a   1.000
_cell.length_b   1.000
_cell.length_c   1.000
_cell.angle_alpha   90.00
_cell.angle_beta   90.00
_cell.angle_gamma   90.00
#
_symmetry.space_group_name_H-M   'P 1'
#
loop_
_entity.id
_entity.type
_entity.pdbx_description
1 polymer ?
#
loop_
_entity_poly.entity_id
_entity_poly.type
_entity_poly.pdbx_seq_one_letter_code
_entity_poly.pdbx_strand_id
1 'polypeptide(L)'
;MLSFHELVGGQDVFFERHFNARPLLRRRALEDGPDRVLTLSAMDDLVNLEGVRPPYISIAKDGRPVPEQAFTRATLVTGAVVPDAVAPGRVRELFDSGATITWMALNQIHPGVREFCRMFGEVFATRSDAVAFLTPPGTQGYEAHRDAVDVFVVQLEGRKRWRLWDDRSAGTGLCDVEELGAPSLDVLLEPGDLLYIPYHTPHVAVAEDETSLHLSVTLRPRTWRDLMLLTLHRVLGETEFDDYPHVASADTARLEKELGSRFEELARRLEQLDLGEEMGHYVAVGRSMEGSSAVSLKSGPR
;
A
#
# COMPACT_ATOMS: atom_id res chain seq x y z
N MET A 1 6.57 -23.00 3.56
CA MET A 1 5.80 -21.76 3.32
C MET A 1 6.74 -20.62 3.62
N LEU A 2 6.93 -19.67 2.70
CA LEU A 2 7.85 -18.55 2.91
C LEU A 2 7.40 -17.74 4.14
N SER A 3 8.33 -17.49 5.05
CA SER A 3 8.11 -16.65 6.22
C SER A 3 8.65 -15.22 5.99
N PHE A 4 8.12 -14.26 6.74
CA PHE A 4 8.62 -12.89 6.71
C PHE A 4 10.09 -12.82 7.16
N HIS A 5 10.45 -13.63 8.15
CA HIS A 5 11.83 -13.75 8.64
C HIS A 5 12.80 -14.13 7.52
N GLU A 6 12.48 -15.14 6.70
CA GLU A 6 13.31 -15.55 5.57
C GLU A 6 13.37 -14.45 4.50
N LEU A 7 12.22 -13.85 4.19
CA LEU A 7 12.10 -12.79 3.18
C LEU A 7 13.00 -11.60 3.50
N VAL A 8 13.04 -11.13 4.76
CA VAL A 8 13.85 -9.97 5.15
C VAL A 8 15.23 -10.32 5.71
N GLY A 9 15.49 -11.59 6.01
CA GLY A 9 16.83 -12.08 6.38
C GLY A 9 17.11 -11.90 7.86
N GLY A 10 16.09 -12.14 8.68
CA GLY A 10 16.07 -11.87 10.11
C GLY A 10 15.03 -10.81 10.46
N GLN A 11 13.87 -11.25 10.93
CA GLN A 11 12.78 -10.34 11.32
C GLN A 11 13.20 -9.32 12.39
N ASP A 12 13.94 -9.74 13.42
CA ASP A 12 14.38 -8.83 14.48
C ASP A 12 15.36 -7.78 13.96
N VAL A 13 16.29 -8.19 13.08
CA VAL A 13 17.25 -7.30 12.42
C VAL A 13 16.52 -6.28 11.54
N PHE A 14 15.48 -6.70 10.84
CA PHE A 14 14.64 -5.81 10.04
C PHE A 14 13.99 -4.72 10.90
N PHE A 15 13.32 -5.10 11.99
CA PHE A 15 12.64 -4.13 12.85
C PHE A 15 13.61 -3.22 13.62
N GLU A 16 14.77 -3.74 14.01
CA GLU A 16 15.80 -2.96 14.72
C GLU A 16 16.50 -1.95 13.80
N ARG A 17 16.81 -2.34 12.55
CA ARG A 17 17.77 -1.59 11.71
C ARG A 17 17.19 -0.97 10.44
N HIS A 18 16.01 -1.38 10.01
CA HIS A 18 15.45 -0.99 8.71
C HIS A 18 14.07 -0.37 8.84
N PHE A 19 13.15 -0.99 9.57
CA PHE A 19 11.79 -0.49 9.72
C PHE A 19 11.77 0.95 10.26
N ASN A 20 11.05 1.86 9.58
CA ASN A 20 11.02 3.32 9.85
C ASN A 20 12.38 4.03 9.77
N ALA A 21 13.44 3.32 9.40
CA ALA A 21 14.79 3.81 9.31
C ALA A 21 15.20 3.81 7.85
N ARG A 22 15.81 2.76 7.33
CA ARG A 22 16.50 2.82 6.02
C ARG A 22 16.07 1.69 5.09
N PRO A 23 16.28 1.86 3.78
CA PRO A 23 16.03 0.80 2.83
C PRO A 23 16.75 -0.51 3.19
N LEU A 24 16.15 -1.63 2.81
CA LEU A 24 16.77 -2.96 2.88
C LEU A 24 16.75 -3.57 1.50
N LEU A 25 17.92 -3.97 0.99
CA LEU A 25 18.03 -4.79 -0.21
C LEU A 25 18.43 -6.22 0.19
N ARG A 26 17.61 -7.19 -0.18
CA ARG A 26 17.89 -8.62 -0.06
C ARG A 26 18.00 -9.22 -1.46
N ARG A 27 19.20 -9.68 -1.80
CA ARG A 27 19.41 -10.41 -3.06
C ARG A 27 18.88 -11.83 -2.93
N ARG A 28 18.16 -12.30 -3.95
CA ARG A 28 17.55 -13.65 -4.00
C ARG A 28 16.76 -13.98 -2.72
N ALA A 29 15.95 -13.03 -2.26
CA ALA A 29 15.10 -13.18 -1.09
C ALA A 29 14.04 -14.29 -1.25
N LEU A 30 13.66 -14.59 -2.50
CA LEU A 30 12.80 -15.71 -2.86
C LEU A 30 13.64 -16.87 -3.39
N GLU A 31 14.22 -17.67 -2.47
CA GLU A 31 15.13 -18.78 -2.83
C GLU A 31 14.44 -19.87 -3.68
N ASP A 32 13.16 -20.16 -3.41
CA ASP A 32 12.35 -21.10 -4.20
C ASP A 32 11.85 -20.50 -5.54
N GLY A 33 12.30 -19.28 -5.88
CA GLY A 33 11.93 -18.56 -7.10
C GLY A 33 10.72 -17.63 -6.94
N PRO A 34 10.62 -16.58 -7.77
CA PRO A 34 9.54 -15.59 -7.74
C PRO A 34 8.17 -16.14 -8.16
N ASP A 35 8.14 -17.20 -8.98
CA ASP A 35 6.94 -17.79 -9.58
C ASP A 35 5.90 -18.27 -8.55
N ARG A 36 6.35 -18.57 -7.33
CA ARG A 36 5.47 -18.94 -6.21
C ARG A 36 4.51 -17.81 -5.79
N VAL A 37 4.87 -16.55 -6.06
CA VAL A 37 4.09 -15.37 -5.68
C VAL A 37 3.15 -15.01 -6.83
N LEU A 38 3.73 -14.79 -8.00
CA LEU A 38 3.06 -14.33 -9.20
C LEU A 38 3.97 -14.57 -10.41
N THR A 39 3.40 -15.06 -11.51
CA THR A 39 4.10 -15.25 -12.78
C THR A 39 3.59 -14.29 -13.84
N LEU A 40 4.37 -14.06 -14.90
CA LEU A 40 3.90 -13.30 -16.05
C LEU A 40 2.70 -13.97 -16.73
N SER A 41 2.69 -15.32 -16.81
CA SER A 41 1.55 -16.07 -17.37
C SER A 41 0.26 -15.84 -16.60
N ALA A 42 0.31 -15.78 -15.27
CA ALA A 42 -0.86 -15.49 -14.45
C ALA A 42 -1.39 -14.06 -14.70
N MET A 43 -0.51 -13.12 -15.05
CA MET A 43 -0.93 -11.76 -15.43
C MET A 43 -1.60 -11.71 -16.80
N ASP A 44 -1.11 -12.51 -17.74
CA ASP A 44 -1.77 -12.68 -19.05
C ASP A 44 -3.16 -13.31 -18.87
N ASP A 45 -3.29 -14.35 -18.04
CA ASP A 45 -4.59 -14.95 -17.71
C ASP A 45 -5.55 -13.92 -17.11
N LEU A 46 -5.08 -13.09 -16.16
CA LEU A 46 -5.91 -12.06 -15.53
C LEU A 46 -6.41 -10.99 -16.51
N VAL A 47 -5.61 -10.57 -17.49
CA VAL A 47 -6.07 -9.62 -18.52
C VAL A 47 -7.13 -10.25 -19.41
N ASN A 48 -7.04 -11.55 -19.67
CA ASN A 48 -8.00 -12.29 -20.47
C ASN A 48 -9.30 -12.65 -19.74
N LEU A 49 -9.40 -12.41 -18.42
CA LEU A 49 -10.65 -12.53 -17.70
C LEU A 49 -11.62 -11.39 -18.08
N GLU A 50 -12.72 -11.72 -18.76
CA GLU A 50 -13.76 -10.73 -19.12
C GLU A 50 -14.46 -10.08 -17.90
N GLY A 51 -14.22 -10.59 -16.69
CA GLY A 51 -14.69 -10.01 -15.44
C GLY A 51 -13.78 -8.93 -14.84
N VAL A 52 -12.52 -8.81 -15.30
CA VAL A 52 -11.60 -7.79 -14.81
C VAL A 52 -11.96 -6.44 -15.43
N ARG A 53 -11.97 -5.41 -14.58
CA ARG A 53 -12.45 -4.07 -14.88
C ARG A 53 -11.65 -3.03 -14.10
N PRO A 54 -11.60 -1.77 -14.53
CA PRO A 54 -11.15 -0.68 -13.67
C PRO A 54 -11.95 -0.64 -12.35
N PRO A 55 -11.33 -0.23 -11.22
CA PRO A 55 -9.93 0.22 -11.12
C PRO A 55 -8.92 -0.92 -10.85
N TYR A 56 -9.30 -2.21 -10.96
CA TYR A 56 -8.36 -3.33 -10.71
C TYR A 56 -7.20 -3.38 -11.72
N ILE A 57 -7.35 -2.73 -12.87
CA ILE A 57 -6.29 -2.51 -13.84
C ILE A 57 -6.27 -1.02 -14.24
N SER A 58 -5.08 -0.48 -14.37
CA SER A 58 -4.83 0.87 -14.87
C SER A 58 -3.62 0.85 -15.80
N ILE A 59 -3.55 1.81 -16.72
CA ILE A 59 -2.47 1.91 -17.69
C ILE A 59 -1.93 3.32 -17.68
N ALA A 60 -0.61 3.47 -17.66
CA ALA A 60 0.08 4.74 -17.79
C ALA A 60 1.08 4.69 -18.94
N LYS A 61 1.17 5.78 -19.70
CA LYS A 61 2.12 5.94 -20.79
C LYS A 61 2.76 7.32 -20.71
N ASP A 62 4.09 7.39 -20.81
CA ASP A 62 4.85 8.63 -20.74
C ASP A 62 4.50 9.48 -19.49
N GLY A 63 4.38 8.81 -18.34
CA GLY A 63 4.03 9.43 -17.05
C GLY A 63 2.57 9.86 -16.92
N ARG A 64 1.70 9.59 -17.91
CA ARG A 64 0.30 10.03 -17.93
C ARG A 64 -0.68 8.84 -17.90
N PRO A 65 -1.79 8.95 -17.16
CA PRO A 65 -2.82 7.91 -17.17
C PRO A 65 -3.48 7.83 -18.55
N VAL A 66 -3.65 6.61 -19.05
CA VAL A 66 -4.42 6.32 -20.26
C VAL A 66 -5.90 6.22 -19.88
N PRO A 67 -6.83 6.89 -20.59
CA PRO A 67 -8.26 6.79 -20.31
C PRO A 67 -8.77 5.35 -20.39
N GLU A 68 -9.63 4.95 -19.46
CA GLU A 68 -10.16 3.58 -19.35
C GLU A 68 -10.84 3.09 -20.63
N GLN A 69 -11.47 3.99 -21.39
CA GLN A 69 -12.15 3.66 -22.66
C GLN A 69 -11.16 3.21 -23.75
N ALA A 70 -9.87 3.55 -23.63
CA ALA A 70 -8.84 3.12 -24.56
C ALA A 70 -8.51 1.64 -24.43
N PHE A 71 -8.77 1.02 -23.28
CA PHE A 71 -8.46 -0.40 -23.02
C PHE A 71 -9.64 -1.22 -22.51
N THR A 72 -10.85 -0.66 -22.48
CA THR A 72 -12.09 -1.36 -22.12
C THR A 72 -13.09 -1.40 -23.29
N ARG A 73 -14.03 -2.33 -23.23
CA ARG A 73 -15.15 -2.48 -24.18
C ARG A 73 -16.42 -2.86 -23.43
N ALA A 74 -17.56 -2.57 -24.04
CA ALA A 74 -18.81 -3.12 -23.57
C ALA A 74 -18.88 -4.64 -23.86
N THR A 75 -19.40 -5.41 -22.91
CA THR A 75 -19.76 -6.82 -23.06
C THR A 75 -21.16 -7.08 -22.48
N LEU A 76 -21.70 -8.28 -22.69
CA LEU A 76 -22.99 -8.70 -22.17
C LEU A 76 -22.82 -9.86 -21.18
N VAL A 77 -23.36 -9.69 -19.97
CA VAL A 77 -23.40 -10.74 -18.95
C VAL A 77 -24.86 -10.98 -18.58
N THR A 78 -25.37 -12.17 -18.87
CA THR A 78 -26.78 -12.54 -18.57
C THR A 78 -27.82 -11.53 -19.07
N GLY A 79 -27.56 -10.92 -20.24
CA GLY A 79 -28.44 -9.90 -20.85
C GLY A 79 -28.26 -8.48 -20.32
N ALA A 80 -27.41 -8.27 -19.30
CA ALA A 80 -27.03 -6.95 -18.83
C ALA A 80 -25.75 -6.45 -19.52
N VAL A 81 -25.72 -5.16 -19.88
CA VAL A 81 -24.52 -4.51 -20.43
C VAL A 81 -23.53 -4.23 -19.31
N VAL A 82 -22.31 -4.73 -19.48
CA VAL A 82 -21.14 -4.33 -18.68
C VAL A 82 -20.32 -3.39 -19.56
N PRO A 83 -20.25 -2.08 -19.27
CA PRO A 83 -19.77 -1.08 -20.23
C PRO A 83 -18.25 -1.05 -20.45
N ASP A 84 -17.48 -1.68 -19.56
CA ASP A 84 -16.07 -1.40 -19.27
C ASP A 84 -15.27 -2.67 -18.94
N ALA A 85 -15.65 -3.80 -19.52
CA ALA A 85 -14.82 -5.01 -19.46
C ALA A 85 -13.49 -4.77 -20.16
N VAL A 86 -12.38 -5.27 -19.59
CA VAL A 86 -11.06 -5.15 -20.21
C VAL A 86 -11.06 -5.79 -21.60
N ALA A 87 -10.39 -5.12 -22.55
CA ALA A 87 -10.17 -5.62 -23.90
C ALA A 87 -8.71 -6.05 -24.06
N PRO A 88 -8.37 -7.34 -23.95
CA PRO A 88 -6.98 -7.83 -23.92
C PRO A 88 -6.11 -7.33 -25.07
N GLY A 89 -6.64 -7.36 -26.29
CA GLY A 89 -5.92 -6.86 -27.48
C GLY A 89 -5.52 -5.39 -27.36
N ARG A 90 -6.38 -4.54 -26.79
CA ARG A 90 -6.07 -3.11 -26.60
C ARG A 90 -5.03 -2.89 -25.50
N VAL A 91 -5.10 -3.67 -24.42
CA VAL A 91 -4.07 -3.67 -23.36
C VAL A 91 -2.72 -4.04 -23.96
N ARG A 92 -2.69 -5.09 -24.80
CA ARG A 92 -1.47 -5.54 -25.47
C ARG A 92 -0.90 -4.48 -26.43
N GLU A 93 -1.74 -3.88 -27.27
CA GLU A 93 -1.34 -2.78 -28.16
C GLU A 93 -0.74 -1.59 -27.38
N LEU A 94 -1.34 -1.23 -26.24
CA LEU A 94 -0.82 -0.18 -25.39
C LEU A 94 0.54 -0.55 -24.79
N PHE A 95 0.68 -1.77 -24.27
CA PHE A 95 1.94 -2.27 -23.73
C PHE A 95 3.06 -2.28 -24.78
N ASP A 96 2.80 -2.85 -25.96
CA ASP A 96 3.74 -2.89 -27.08
C ASP A 96 4.13 -1.48 -27.56
N SER A 97 3.27 -0.48 -27.31
CA SER A 97 3.55 0.93 -27.61
C SER A 97 4.34 1.68 -26.51
N GLY A 98 4.76 1.00 -25.44
CA GLY A 98 5.54 1.58 -24.34
C GLY A 98 4.74 1.92 -23.07
N ALA A 99 3.49 1.49 -22.95
CA ALA A 99 2.70 1.75 -21.74
C ALA A 99 3.02 0.75 -20.61
N THR A 100 3.05 1.22 -19.37
CA THR A 100 3.08 0.38 -18.17
C THR A 100 1.67 -0.04 -17.79
N ILE A 101 1.48 -1.35 -17.57
CA ILE A 101 0.22 -1.92 -17.07
C ILE A 101 0.35 -2.13 -15.57
N THR A 102 -0.66 -1.71 -14.82
CA THR A 102 -0.67 -1.81 -13.36
C THR A 102 -1.94 -2.46 -12.85
N TRP A 103 -1.80 -3.52 -12.06
CA TRP A 103 -2.92 -4.19 -11.38
C TRP A 103 -3.01 -3.72 -9.95
N MET A 104 -4.15 -3.11 -9.60
CA MET A 104 -4.44 -2.60 -8.25
C MET A 104 -5.02 -3.71 -7.38
N ALA A 105 -4.68 -3.70 -6.10
CA ALA A 105 -5.24 -4.60 -5.09
C ALA A 105 -5.23 -6.08 -5.53
N LEU A 106 -4.13 -6.53 -6.12
CA LEU A 106 -4.01 -7.84 -6.75
C LEU A 106 -4.23 -8.99 -5.77
N ASN A 107 -3.95 -8.77 -4.48
CA ASN A 107 -4.29 -9.67 -3.37
C ASN A 107 -5.81 -9.96 -3.27
N GLN A 108 -6.69 -9.12 -3.82
CA GLN A 108 -8.13 -9.37 -3.82
C GLN A 108 -8.57 -10.38 -4.88
N ILE A 109 -7.78 -10.57 -5.94
CA ILE A 109 -8.17 -11.40 -7.11
C ILE A 109 -7.19 -12.54 -7.41
N HIS A 110 -5.95 -12.49 -6.92
CA HIS A 110 -4.93 -13.52 -7.13
C HIS A 110 -4.58 -14.26 -5.82
N PRO A 111 -4.83 -15.58 -5.70
CA PRO A 111 -4.60 -16.33 -4.45
C PRO A 111 -3.16 -16.32 -3.94
N GLY A 112 -2.15 -16.47 -4.81
CA GLY A 112 -0.74 -16.46 -4.40
C GLY A 112 -0.32 -15.14 -3.75
N VAL A 113 -0.62 -14.02 -4.42
CA VAL A 113 -0.47 -12.65 -3.89
C VAL A 113 -1.27 -12.42 -2.60
N ARG A 114 -2.49 -12.97 -2.48
CA ARG A 114 -3.28 -12.87 -1.23
C ARG A 114 -2.56 -13.49 -0.05
N GLU A 115 -2.03 -14.69 -0.23
CA GLU A 115 -1.29 -15.40 0.80
C GLU A 115 0.01 -14.66 1.15
N PHE A 116 0.69 -14.15 0.14
CA PHE A 116 1.88 -13.31 0.32
C PHE A 116 1.56 -12.05 1.14
N CYS A 117 0.46 -11.36 0.85
CA CYS A 117 -0.02 -10.20 1.62
C CYS A 117 -0.43 -10.57 3.05
N ARG A 118 -1.07 -11.73 3.26
CA ARG A 118 -1.50 -12.19 4.59
C ARG A 118 -0.31 -12.31 5.54
N MET A 119 0.83 -12.80 5.05
CA MET A 119 2.06 -12.86 5.84
C MET A 119 2.45 -11.49 6.42
N PHE A 120 2.35 -10.41 5.65
CA PHE A 120 2.59 -9.05 6.17
C PHE A 120 1.52 -8.63 7.17
N GLY A 121 0.24 -8.95 6.92
CA GLY A 121 -0.84 -8.64 7.85
C GLY A 121 -0.67 -9.27 9.22
N GLU A 122 -0.17 -10.51 9.27
CA GLU A 122 0.15 -11.21 10.52
C GLU A 122 1.29 -10.54 11.31
N VAL A 123 2.33 -10.08 10.61
CA VAL A 123 3.52 -9.49 11.21
C VAL A 123 3.29 -8.05 11.66
N PHE A 124 2.65 -7.24 10.82
CA PHE A 124 2.48 -5.80 11.05
C PHE A 124 1.15 -5.43 11.70
N ALA A 125 0.23 -6.39 11.87
CA ALA A 125 -1.13 -6.15 12.37
C ALA A 125 -1.82 -4.98 11.64
N THR A 126 -1.75 -5.01 10.31
CA THR A 126 -2.38 -4.01 9.44
C THR A 126 -2.75 -4.63 8.11
N ARG A 127 -3.66 -3.98 7.37
CA ARG A 127 -3.90 -4.36 5.97
C ARG A 127 -2.64 -4.15 5.14
N SER A 128 -2.42 -5.09 4.24
CA SER A 128 -1.45 -4.99 3.16
C SER A 128 -2.18 -4.97 1.83
N ASP A 129 -1.65 -4.23 0.88
CA ASP A 129 -2.15 -4.20 -0.49
C ASP A 129 -1.02 -4.52 -1.45
N ALA A 130 -1.34 -5.21 -2.54
CA ALA A 130 -0.35 -5.58 -3.53
C ALA A 130 -0.69 -4.96 -4.88
N VAL A 131 0.31 -4.29 -5.46
CA VAL A 131 0.22 -3.68 -6.79
C VAL A 131 1.27 -4.30 -7.68
N ALA A 132 0.86 -4.89 -8.81
CA ALA A 132 1.80 -5.42 -9.79
C ALA A 132 1.98 -4.42 -10.94
N PHE A 133 3.21 -4.25 -11.37
CA PHE A 133 3.56 -3.34 -12.47
C PHE A 133 4.33 -4.11 -13.54
N LEU A 134 3.79 -4.10 -14.75
CA LEU A 134 4.42 -4.63 -15.95
C LEU A 134 4.88 -3.46 -16.82
N THR A 135 6.19 -3.24 -16.90
CA THR A 135 6.81 -2.13 -17.62
C THR A 135 7.62 -2.66 -18.82
N PRO A 136 7.38 -2.16 -20.04
CA PRO A 136 8.15 -2.59 -21.23
C PRO A 136 9.59 -2.05 -21.20
N PRO A 137 10.51 -2.65 -21.97
CA PRO A 137 11.91 -2.27 -22.01
C PRO A 137 12.09 -0.77 -22.29
N GLY A 138 13.08 -0.15 -21.63
CA GLY A 138 13.50 1.23 -21.86
C GLY A 138 12.52 2.29 -21.37
N THR A 139 11.48 1.91 -20.64
CA THR A 139 10.44 2.83 -20.18
C THR A 139 10.40 2.98 -18.67
N GLN A 140 9.86 4.12 -18.24
CA GLN A 140 9.59 4.47 -16.86
C GLN A 140 8.08 4.54 -16.68
N GLY A 141 7.54 3.78 -15.72
CA GLY A 141 6.10 3.80 -15.45
C GLY A 141 5.64 5.08 -14.76
N TYR A 142 6.42 5.54 -13.76
CA TYR A 142 6.08 6.66 -12.89
C TYR A 142 7.30 7.55 -12.66
N GLU A 143 7.07 8.85 -12.58
CA GLU A 143 8.08 9.84 -12.21
C GLU A 143 8.59 9.63 -10.78
N ALA A 144 9.70 10.28 -10.43
CA ALA A 144 10.22 10.21 -9.07
C ALA A 144 9.19 10.74 -8.08
N HIS A 145 8.91 9.97 -7.03
CA HIS A 145 7.89 10.30 -6.04
C HIS A 145 8.25 9.71 -4.68
N ARG A 146 7.48 10.13 -3.67
CA ARG A 146 7.48 9.52 -2.34
C ARG A 146 6.06 9.20 -1.91
N ASP A 147 5.91 8.14 -1.13
CA ASP A 147 4.63 7.67 -0.62
C ASP A 147 4.51 7.84 0.90
N ALA A 148 3.29 7.84 1.43
CA ALA A 148 3.05 7.81 2.88
C ALA A 148 2.88 6.38 3.43
N VAL A 149 3.38 5.38 2.70
CA VAL A 149 3.30 3.96 3.04
C VAL A 149 4.68 3.32 2.89
N ASP A 150 4.92 2.28 3.68
CA ASP A 150 6.05 1.39 3.49
C ASP A 150 5.83 0.54 2.24
N VAL A 151 6.87 0.33 1.44
CA VAL A 151 6.80 -0.44 0.19
C VAL A 151 7.80 -1.58 0.23
N PHE A 152 7.34 -2.80 -0.02
CA PHE A 152 8.16 -3.98 -0.25
C PHE A 152 8.07 -4.36 -1.73
N VAL A 153 9.10 -4.01 -2.49
CA VAL A 153 9.24 -4.34 -3.90
C VAL A 153 9.84 -5.73 -4.02
N VAL A 154 9.14 -6.62 -4.71
CA VAL A 154 9.61 -7.95 -5.09
C VAL A 154 9.75 -7.98 -6.61
N GLN A 155 10.97 -8.18 -7.10
CA GLN A 155 11.21 -8.32 -8.53
C GLN A 155 10.83 -9.74 -8.96
N LEU A 156 9.95 -9.87 -9.94
CA LEU A 156 9.40 -11.15 -10.38
C LEU A 156 9.97 -11.60 -11.71
N GLU A 157 10.01 -10.70 -12.69
CA GLU A 157 10.52 -10.97 -14.04
C GLU A 157 11.38 -9.82 -14.53
N GLY A 158 12.40 -10.14 -15.31
CA GLY A 158 13.36 -9.20 -15.87
C GLY A 158 14.01 -8.28 -14.83
N ARG A 159 14.48 -7.12 -15.28
CA ARG A 159 15.30 -6.20 -14.48
C ARG A 159 14.74 -4.80 -14.43
N LYS A 160 14.86 -4.17 -13.25
CA LYS A 160 14.46 -2.78 -13.04
C LYS A 160 15.47 -2.03 -12.20
N ARG A 161 15.96 -0.88 -12.69
CA ARG A 161 16.85 -0.01 -11.93
C ARG A 161 16.03 0.85 -11.00
N TRP A 162 16.32 0.77 -9.71
CA TRP A 162 15.72 1.57 -8.65
C TRP A 162 16.73 2.58 -8.14
N ARG A 163 16.31 3.83 -8.03
CA ARG A 163 17.06 4.91 -7.38
C ARG A 163 16.25 5.47 -6.23
N LEU A 164 16.87 5.59 -5.06
CA LEU A 164 16.28 6.13 -3.84
C LEU A 164 17.15 7.27 -3.32
N TRP A 165 16.54 8.20 -2.60
CA TRP A 165 17.22 9.33 -1.97
C TRP A 165 16.96 9.37 -0.46
N ASP A 166 17.94 9.83 0.30
CA ASP A 166 17.81 10.01 1.76
C ASP A 166 17.23 11.39 2.07
N ASP A 167 15.95 11.56 1.76
CA ASP A 167 15.17 12.72 2.15
C ASP A 167 13.94 12.24 2.92
N ARG A 168 13.86 12.65 4.19
CA ARG A 168 12.80 12.22 5.13
C ARG A 168 11.76 13.29 5.38
N SER A 169 11.73 14.33 4.55
CA SER A 169 10.64 15.29 4.62
C SER A 169 9.31 14.57 4.41
N ALA A 170 8.40 14.79 5.36
CA ALA A 170 7.07 14.23 5.31
C ALA A 170 6.35 14.79 4.09
N GLY A 171 5.75 13.92 3.30
CA GLY A 171 5.05 14.31 2.09
C GLY A 171 4.63 13.11 1.25
N THR A 172 3.84 13.40 0.22
CA THR A 172 3.39 12.44 -0.78
C THR A 172 3.37 13.12 -2.14
N GLY A 173 3.77 12.39 -3.18
CA GLY A 173 3.69 12.87 -4.56
C GLY A 173 5.05 13.07 -5.22
N LEU A 174 5.05 13.84 -6.30
CA LEU A 174 6.18 14.01 -7.20
C LEU A 174 7.36 14.71 -6.49
N CYS A 175 8.56 14.30 -6.86
CA CYS A 175 9.82 14.85 -6.38
C CYS A 175 10.66 15.31 -7.56
N ASP A 176 11.31 16.46 -7.42
CA ASP A 176 12.30 16.93 -8.40
C ASP A 176 13.65 16.25 -8.14
N VAL A 177 14.11 15.46 -9.10
CA VAL A 177 15.39 14.72 -8.99
C VAL A 177 16.60 15.66 -8.98
N GLU A 178 16.50 16.86 -9.55
CA GLU A 178 17.58 17.84 -9.53
C GLU A 178 17.75 18.43 -8.12
N GLU A 179 16.64 18.69 -7.43
CA GLU A 179 16.64 19.15 -6.03
C GLU A 179 17.12 18.05 -5.07
N LEU A 180 16.79 16.78 -5.34
CA LEU A 180 17.22 15.63 -4.54
C LEU A 180 18.71 15.30 -4.70
N GLY A 181 19.34 15.70 -5.82
CA GLY A 181 20.75 15.42 -6.10
C GLY A 181 21.05 13.94 -6.35
N ALA A 182 22.21 13.47 -5.87
CA ALA A 182 22.66 12.10 -6.12
C ALA A 182 21.85 11.08 -5.29
N PRO A 183 21.42 9.94 -5.88
CA PRO A 183 20.70 8.92 -5.15
C PRO A 183 21.58 8.30 -4.05
N SER A 184 20.99 8.04 -2.89
CA SER A 184 21.65 7.33 -1.78
C SER A 184 21.73 5.82 -2.03
N LEU A 185 20.86 5.30 -2.90
CA LEU A 185 20.89 3.92 -3.38
C LEU A 185 20.54 3.89 -4.87
N ASP A 186 21.37 3.27 -5.69
CA ASP A 186 21.13 3.00 -7.11
C ASP A 186 21.41 1.52 -7.38
N VAL A 187 20.37 0.74 -7.62
CA VAL A 187 20.45 -0.72 -7.70
C VAL A 187 19.60 -1.27 -8.84
N LEU A 188 20.15 -2.22 -9.57
CA LEU A 188 19.39 -3.05 -10.51
C LEU A 188 18.83 -4.25 -9.75
N LEU A 189 17.50 -4.39 -9.68
CA LEU A 189 16.86 -5.57 -9.12
C LEU A 189 16.72 -6.66 -10.17
N GLU A 190 16.98 -7.90 -9.78
CA GLU A 190 16.83 -9.11 -10.58
C GLU A 190 15.74 -10.03 -9.98
N PRO A 191 15.18 -10.98 -10.76
CA PRO A 191 14.12 -11.86 -10.27
C PRO A 191 14.46 -12.55 -8.94
N GLY A 192 13.54 -12.44 -7.97
CA GLY A 192 13.69 -12.96 -6.62
C GLY A 192 14.32 -11.99 -5.61
N ASP A 193 14.80 -10.82 -6.04
CA ASP A 193 15.25 -9.76 -5.13
C ASP A 193 14.09 -9.08 -4.40
N LEU A 194 14.35 -8.64 -3.18
CA LEU A 194 13.46 -7.81 -2.38
C LEU A 194 14.13 -6.47 -2.05
N LEU A 195 13.39 -5.38 -2.25
CA LEU A 195 13.75 -4.05 -1.80
C LEU A 195 12.64 -3.49 -0.91
N TYR A 196 12.95 -3.24 0.36
CA TYR A 196 12.10 -2.48 1.26
C TYR A 196 12.45 -0.99 1.20
N ILE A 197 11.42 -0.16 1.09
CA ILE A 197 11.47 1.29 0.98
C ILE A 197 10.61 1.85 2.12
N PRO A 198 11.21 2.53 3.12
CA PRO A 198 10.45 3.19 4.17
C PRO A 198 9.53 4.27 3.60
N TYR A 199 8.39 4.49 4.26
CA TYR A 199 7.51 5.61 3.94
C TYR A 199 8.27 6.95 3.88
N HIS A 200 7.80 7.87 3.03
CA HIS A 200 8.38 9.17 2.67
C HIS A 200 9.72 9.14 1.93
N THR A 201 10.30 7.97 1.64
CA THR A 201 11.55 7.87 0.88
C THR A 201 11.31 8.14 -0.61
N PRO A 202 11.93 9.17 -1.22
CA PRO A 202 11.83 9.39 -2.64
C PRO A 202 12.46 8.24 -3.42
N HIS A 203 11.78 7.82 -4.48
CA HIS A 203 12.23 6.73 -5.31
C HIS A 203 11.72 6.85 -6.76
N VAL A 204 12.44 6.21 -7.68
CA VAL A 204 12.05 6.05 -9.08
C VAL A 204 12.56 4.71 -9.60
N ALA A 205 11.80 4.12 -10.53
CA ALA A 205 12.12 2.82 -11.12
C ALA A 205 12.01 2.84 -12.64
N VAL A 206 13.05 2.39 -13.34
CA VAL A 206 13.13 2.34 -14.80
C VAL A 206 13.41 0.92 -15.24
N ALA A 207 12.62 0.40 -16.18
CA ALA A 207 12.95 -0.86 -16.85
C ALA A 207 14.06 -0.59 -17.87
N GLU A 208 15.19 -1.30 -17.75
CA GLU A 208 16.34 -1.11 -18.65
C GLU A 208 16.12 -1.87 -19.96
N ASP A 209 16.85 -2.95 -20.19
CA ASP A 209 16.93 -3.56 -21.52
C ASP A 209 15.84 -4.61 -21.79
N GLU A 210 15.03 -4.95 -20.80
CA GLU A 210 14.01 -6.00 -20.86
C GLU A 210 12.70 -5.62 -20.17
N THR A 211 11.63 -6.37 -20.47
CA THR A 211 10.35 -6.24 -19.77
C THR A 211 10.55 -6.56 -18.30
N SER A 212 10.00 -5.72 -17.42
CA SER A 212 10.05 -5.94 -15.98
C SER A 212 8.66 -6.11 -15.38
N LEU A 213 8.50 -7.19 -14.62
CA LEU A 213 7.38 -7.38 -13.70
C LEU A 213 7.89 -7.28 -12.26
N HIS A 214 7.29 -6.41 -11.46
CA HIS A 214 7.49 -6.41 -10.02
C HIS A 214 6.16 -6.30 -9.28
N LEU A 215 6.16 -6.78 -8.04
CA LEU A 215 5.05 -6.64 -7.10
C LEU A 215 5.49 -5.69 -5.98
N SER A 216 4.70 -4.66 -5.73
CA SER A 216 4.87 -3.78 -4.57
C SER A 216 3.81 -4.14 -3.53
N VAL A 217 4.24 -4.64 -2.38
CA VAL A 217 3.37 -4.78 -1.22
C VAL A 217 3.49 -3.52 -0.37
N THR A 218 2.38 -2.80 -0.24
CA THR A 218 2.31 -1.56 0.52
C THR A 218 1.67 -1.78 1.88
N LEU A 219 2.22 -1.15 2.91
CA LEU A 219 1.71 -1.19 4.27
C LEU A 219 1.60 0.24 4.82
N ARG A 220 0.51 0.52 5.54
CA ARG A 220 0.44 1.69 6.42
C ARG A 220 0.24 1.22 7.86
N PRO A 221 1.33 0.89 8.59
CA PRO A 221 1.23 0.60 10.01
C PRO A 221 0.57 1.77 10.76
N ARG A 222 -0.13 1.46 11.86
CA ARG A 222 -0.75 2.50 12.70
C ARG A 222 0.34 3.32 13.38
N THR A 223 0.24 4.64 13.27
CA THR A 223 1.07 5.55 14.04
C THR A 223 0.67 5.55 15.51
N TRP A 224 1.54 6.05 16.40
CA TRP A 224 1.16 6.29 17.80
C TRP A 224 -0.10 7.18 17.91
N ARG A 225 -0.23 8.19 17.05
CA ARG A 225 -1.43 9.01 16.95
C ARG A 225 -2.67 8.18 16.62
N ASP A 226 -2.58 7.28 15.64
CA ASP A 226 -3.70 6.41 15.26
C ASP A 226 -4.11 5.52 16.43
N LEU A 227 -3.15 4.91 17.14
CA LEU A 227 -3.43 4.07 18.30
C LEU A 227 -4.10 4.86 19.44
N MET A 228 -3.60 6.06 19.74
CA MET A 228 -4.19 6.95 20.75
C MET A 228 -5.63 7.35 20.39
N LEU A 229 -5.91 7.67 19.13
CA LEU A 229 -7.26 8.02 18.68
C LEU A 229 -8.22 6.83 18.76
N LEU A 230 -7.76 5.63 18.41
CA LEU A 230 -8.56 4.40 18.57
C LEU A 230 -8.85 4.11 20.05
N THR A 231 -7.86 4.30 20.92
CA THR A 231 -8.02 4.14 22.38
C THR A 231 -9.06 5.13 22.90
N LEU A 232 -8.92 6.41 22.55
CA LEU A 232 -9.86 7.45 22.94
C LEU A 232 -11.28 7.14 22.45
N HIS A 233 -11.44 6.73 21.19
CA HIS A 233 -12.75 6.38 20.65
C HIS A 233 -13.40 5.24 21.43
N ARG A 234 -12.63 4.21 21.81
CA ARG A 234 -13.12 3.08 22.60
C ARG A 234 -13.50 3.50 24.03
N VAL A 235 -12.66 4.29 24.69
CA VAL A 235 -12.90 4.79 26.06
C VAL A 235 -14.12 5.72 26.12
N LEU A 236 -14.36 6.48 25.05
CA LEU A 236 -15.51 7.38 24.91
C LEU A 236 -16.80 6.68 24.48
N GLY A 237 -16.76 5.42 24.06
CA GLY A 237 -17.94 4.67 23.58
C GLY A 237 -18.96 4.29 24.66
N GLU A 238 -18.99 4.99 25.78
CA GLU A 238 -19.92 4.78 26.89
C GLU A 238 -20.88 5.96 27.08
N THR A 239 -22.05 5.66 27.64
CA THR A 239 -23.26 6.49 27.57
C THR A 239 -23.13 7.93 28.08
N GLU A 240 -22.22 8.23 29.00
CA GLU A 240 -22.08 9.58 29.58
C GLU A 240 -21.41 10.61 28.64
N PHE A 241 -20.74 10.12 27.59
CA PHE A 241 -20.17 10.97 26.53
C PHE A 241 -21.12 11.17 25.34
N ASP A 242 -22.22 10.42 25.28
CA ASP A 242 -23.19 10.47 24.18
C ASP A 242 -24.29 11.53 24.37
N ASP A 243 -24.34 12.18 25.52
CA ASP A 243 -25.28 13.27 25.80
C ASP A 243 -25.02 14.48 24.90
N TYR A 244 -26.10 15.15 24.47
CA TYR A 244 -26.02 16.38 23.67
C TYR A 244 -25.94 17.63 24.57
N PRO A 245 -24.78 18.31 24.70
CA PRO A 245 -24.72 19.58 25.41
C PRO A 245 -25.40 20.70 24.60
N HIS A 246 -26.14 21.59 25.26
CA HIS A 246 -26.68 22.80 24.61
C HIS A 246 -25.59 23.88 24.52
N VAL A 247 -24.67 23.72 23.57
CA VAL A 247 -23.46 24.57 23.41
C VAL A 247 -23.80 26.05 23.17
N ALA A 248 -24.95 26.34 22.57
CA ALA A 248 -25.42 27.71 22.34
C ALA A 248 -25.98 28.40 23.61
N SER A 249 -25.88 27.76 24.78
CA SER A 249 -26.28 28.35 26.06
C SER A 249 -25.46 29.60 26.39
N ALA A 250 -26.12 30.62 26.95
CA ALA A 250 -25.45 31.79 27.51
C ALA A 250 -24.74 31.50 28.85
N ASP A 251 -25.03 30.36 29.48
CA ASP A 251 -24.39 29.92 30.73
C ASP A 251 -23.12 29.11 30.43
N THR A 252 -22.05 29.84 30.11
CA THR A 252 -20.74 29.26 29.80
C THR A 252 -20.08 28.61 31.01
N ALA A 253 -20.32 29.10 32.22
CA ALA A 253 -19.75 28.55 33.45
C ALA A 253 -20.28 27.14 33.74
N ARG A 254 -21.58 26.90 33.47
CA ARG A 254 -22.15 25.56 33.54
C ARG A 254 -21.53 24.63 32.50
N LEU A 255 -21.40 25.07 31.25
CA LEU A 255 -20.80 24.26 30.18
C LEU A 255 -19.32 23.91 30.48
N GLU A 256 -18.56 24.85 31.02
CA GLU A 256 -17.18 24.63 31.45
C GLU A 256 -17.10 23.54 32.53
N LYS A 257 -17.97 23.61 33.54
CA LYS A 257 -18.04 22.58 34.60
C LYS A 257 -18.44 21.21 34.06
N GLU A 258 -19.44 21.18 33.18
CA GLU A 258 -19.94 19.95 32.55
C GLU A 258 -18.88 19.30 31.63
N LEU A 259 -18.11 20.11 30.89
CA LEU A 259 -17.00 19.64 30.07
C LEU A 259 -15.84 19.17 30.94
N GLY A 260 -15.51 19.92 32.00
CA GLY A 260 -14.48 19.58 32.98
C GLY A 260 -14.72 18.22 33.63
N SER A 261 -15.95 17.95 34.10
CA SER A 261 -16.27 16.66 34.72
C SER A 261 -16.12 15.48 33.74
N ARG A 262 -16.43 15.68 32.45
CA ARG A 262 -16.22 14.67 31.41
C ARG A 262 -14.74 14.44 31.12
N PHE A 263 -13.91 15.48 31.16
CA PHE A 263 -12.46 15.32 31.06
C PHE A 263 -11.85 14.63 32.29
N GLU A 264 -12.35 14.90 33.49
CA GLU A 264 -11.95 14.18 34.71
C GLU A 264 -12.31 12.70 34.64
N GLU A 265 -13.50 12.37 34.15
CA GLU A 265 -13.92 11.00 33.87
C GLU A 265 -13.01 10.33 32.83
N LEU A 266 -12.79 10.99 31.69
CA LEU A 266 -11.90 10.48 30.65
C LEU A 266 -10.49 10.22 31.19
N ALA A 267 -9.94 11.15 31.98
CA ALA A 267 -8.62 10.98 32.60
C ALA A 267 -8.59 9.75 33.52
N ARG A 268 -9.59 9.58 34.38
CA ARG A 268 -9.69 8.42 35.28
C ARG A 268 -9.76 7.10 34.52
N ARG A 269 -10.52 7.05 33.42
CA ARG A 269 -10.62 5.86 32.57
C ARG A 269 -9.31 5.55 31.87
N LEU A 270 -8.62 6.57 31.35
CA LEU A 270 -7.30 6.43 30.74
C LEU A 270 -6.27 5.90 31.76
N GLU A 271 -6.32 6.34 33.02
CA GLU A 271 -5.45 5.86 34.10
C GLU A 271 -5.72 4.39 34.48
N GLN A 272 -6.93 3.89 34.26
CA GLN A 272 -7.34 2.52 34.57
C GLN A 272 -7.13 1.53 33.41
N LEU A 273 -6.62 1.99 32.26
CA LEU A 273 -6.41 1.13 31.11
C LEU A 273 -5.34 0.06 31.39
N ASP A 274 -5.69 -1.18 31.08
CA ASP A 274 -4.69 -2.23 30.88
C ASP A 274 -4.06 -2.06 29.48
N LEU A 275 -2.86 -1.48 29.45
CA LEU A 275 -2.13 -1.26 28.20
C LEU A 275 -1.75 -2.57 27.49
N GLY A 276 -1.61 -3.68 28.22
CA GLY A 276 -1.35 -4.99 27.65
C GLY A 276 -2.57 -5.53 26.90
N GLU A 277 -3.76 -5.39 27.50
CA GLU A 277 -5.02 -5.73 26.84
C GLU A 277 -5.27 -4.85 25.61
N GLU A 278 -5.04 -3.54 25.72
CA GLU A 278 -5.21 -2.60 24.59
C GLU A 278 -4.31 -2.95 23.41
N MET A 279 -3.03 -3.20 23.67
CA MET A 279 -2.11 -3.60 22.61
C MET A 279 -2.49 -4.97 22.02
N GLY A 280 -2.92 -5.91 22.86
CA GLY A 280 -3.44 -7.20 22.41
C GLY A 280 -4.65 -7.05 21.48
N HIS A 281 -5.58 -6.15 21.82
CA HIS A 281 -6.73 -5.82 20.99
C HIS A 281 -6.31 -5.23 19.64
N TYR A 282 -5.41 -4.24 19.61
CA TYR A 282 -4.95 -3.63 18.36
C TYR A 282 -4.25 -4.62 17.44
N VAL A 283 -3.46 -5.53 18.00
CA VAL A 283 -2.82 -6.62 17.25
C VAL A 283 -3.88 -7.55 16.66
N ALA A 284 -4.85 -8.00 17.47
CA ALA A 284 -5.90 -8.92 17.02
C ALA A 284 -6.76 -8.31 15.91
N VAL A 285 -7.26 -7.09 16.12
CA VAL A 285 -8.04 -6.35 15.11
C VAL A 285 -7.22 -6.13 13.85
N GLY A 286 -5.95 -5.74 13.99
CA GLY A 286 -5.04 -5.52 12.87
C GLY A 286 -4.85 -6.76 12.00
N ARG A 287 -4.67 -7.93 12.63
CA ARG A 287 -4.51 -9.22 11.94
C ARG A 287 -5.79 -9.72 11.28
N SER A 288 -6.96 -9.37 11.81
CA SER A 288 -8.25 -9.74 11.22
C SER A 288 -8.68 -8.84 10.06
N MET A 289 -7.92 -7.78 9.75
CA MET A 289 -8.30 -6.87 8.67
C MET A 289 -8.01 -7.49 7.30
N GLU A 290 -9.08 -7.79 6.56
CA GLU A 290 -9.00 -8.20 5.15
C GLU A 290 -9.25 -7.03 4.18
N GLY A 291 -8.89 -7.22 2.90
CA GLY A 291 -9.11 -6.24 1.82
C GLY A 291 -7.87 -5.42 1.46
N SER A 292 -8.05 -4.27 0.81
CA SER A 292 -6.98 -3.34 0.43
C SER A 292 -6.68 -2.34 1.56
N SER A 293 -5.41 -1.98 1.72
CA SER A 293 -4.94 -0.93 2.64
C SER A 293 -5.18 0.49 2.12
N ALA A 294 -5.70 0.65 0.89
CA ALA A 294 -6.02 1.95 0.31
C ALA A 294 -7.17 2.61 1.08
N VAL A 295 -6.83 3.30 2.18
CA VAL A 295 -7.49 4.55 2.53
C VAL A 295 -7.11 5.52 1.42
N SER A 296 -8.11 5.92 0.64
CA SER A 296 -7.99 6.76 -0.55
C SER A 296 -6.84 7.78 -0.47
N LEU A 297 -5.90 7.71 -1.43
CA LEU A 297 -4.97 8.83 -1.74
C LEU A 297 -5.73 10.08 -2.26
N LYS A 298 -7.07 10.04 -2.31
CA LYS A 298 -7.98 11.14 -2.63
C LYS A 298 -9.20 11.12 -1.72
N SER A 299 -9.08 11.63 -0.50
CA SER A 299 -10.25 12.15 0.22
C SER A 299 -9.80 13.17 1.26
N GLY A 300 -9.83 14.44 0.87
CA GLY A 300 -10.15 15.50 1.82
C GLY A 300 -11.56 15.25 2.40
N PRO A 301 -11.86 15.80 3.59
CA PRO A 301 -13.17 15.61 4.22
C PRO A 301 -14.26 16.12 3.27
N ARG A 302 -15.30 15.28 3.06
CA ARG A 302 -16.58 15.76 2.56
C ARG A 302 -17.36 16.40 3.70
#